data_AF-A0A431LFY5-F1
#
_entry.id   AF-A0A431LFY5-F1
#
_cell.length_a   1.000
_cell.length_b   1.000
_cell.length_c   1.000
_cell.angle_alpha   90.00
_cell.angle_beta   90.00
_cell.angle_gamma   90.00
#
_symmetry.space_group_name_H-M   'P 1'
#
loop_
_entity.id
_entity.type
_entity.pdbx_description
1 polymer ?
#
loop_
_entity_poly.entity_id
_entity_poly.type
_entity_poly.pdbx_seq_one_letter_code
_entity_poly.pdbx_strand_id
1 'polypeptide(L)'
;FSFVLTNENLPHQLADWLLSMNLGQNGFLFVVNLVLLGAGNFMDPSSIILIMAPIFFPAAMQLGVNPVHFGILIDVNMEVGLCHPPVGLNLYVASGISKLGITELTKAVMPWLLTMIVFLVIVTYWPWLTLVVPQAMGML
;
A
#
# COMPACT_ATOMS: atom_id res chain seq x y z
N PHE A 1 -5.90 -5.76 19.47
CA PHE A 1 -5.42 -6.46 18.27
C PHE A 1 -3.92 -6.24 18.04
N SER A 2 -3.42 -5.01 17.96
CA SER A 2 -1.97 -4.72 17.91
C SER A 2 -1.18 -5.37 19.05
N PHE A 3 -1.70 -5.37 20.28
CA PHE A 3 -1.08 -6.08 21.42
C PHE A 3 -0.93 -7.59 21.18
N VAL A 4 -1.92 -8.25 20.57
CA VAL A 4 -1.88 -9.70 20.29
C VAL A 4 -0.91 -10.00 19.15
N LEU A 5 -0.89 -9.19 18.09
CA LEU A 5 0.07 -9.33 16.98
C LEU A 5 1.52 -9.13 17.44
N THR A 6 1.77 -8.16 18.34
CA THR A 6 3.09 -7.97 18.97
C THR A 6 3.44 -9.13 19.90
N ASN A 7 2.47 -9.68 20.64
CA ASN A 7 2.69 -10.78 21.58
C ASN A 7 2.98 -12.12 20.89
N GLU A 8 2.43 -12.34 19.69
CA GLU A 8 2.67 -13.55 18.86
C GLU A 8 3.92 -13.45 17.97
N ASN A 9 4.66 -12.32 17.98
CA ASN A 9 5.81 -12.07 17.09
C ASN A 9 5.53 -12.28 15.59
N LEU A 10 4.26 -12.30 15.16
CA LEU A 10 3.87 -12.43 13.75
C LEU A 10 4.51 -11.35 12.85
N PRO A 11 4.61 -10.07 13.26
CA PRO A 11 5.34 -9.05 12.51
C PRO A 11 6.79 -9.45 12.20
N HIS A 12 7.46 -10.03 13.20
CA HIS A 12 8.86 -10.41 13.11
C HIS A 12 9.05 -11.64 12.24
N GLN A 13 8.19 -12.65 12.38
CA GLN A 13 8.23 -13.86 11.56
C GLN A 13 7.94 -13.58 10.07
N LEU A 14 7.00 -12.67 9.78
CA LEU A 14 6.72 -12.24 8.40
C LEU A 14 7.89 -11.43 7.82
N ALA A 15 8.49 -10.54 8.62
CA ALA A 15 9.68 -9.80 8.22
C ALA A 15 10.86 -10.75 7.94
N ASP A 16 11.12 -11.71 8.82
CA ASP A 16 12.19 -12.69 8.68
C ASP A 16 11.95 -13.61 7.48
N TRP A 17 10.70 -14.00 7.21
CA TRP A 17 10.33 -14.74 6.01
C TRP A 17 10.63 -13.94 4.74
N LEU A 18 10.22 -12.66 4.68
CA LEU A 18 10.51 -11.77 3.54
C LEU A 18 12.01 -11.55 3.34
N LEU A 19 12.77 -11.38 4.43
CA LEU A 19 14.23 -11.24 4.40
C LEU A 19 14.92 -12.53 3.95
N SER A 20 14.38 -13.70 4.33
CA SER A 20 14.91 -15.01 3.90
C SER A 20 14.77 -15.27 2.39
N MET A 21 13.85 -14.58 1.72
CA MET A 21 13.70 -14.65 0.26
C MET A 21 14.79 -13.87 -0.49
N ASN A 22 15.66 -13.12 0.21
CA ASN A 22 16.78 -12.35 -0.34
C ASN A 22 16.40 -11.44 -1.53
N LEU A 23 15.22 -10.83 -1.46
CA LEU A 23 14.61 -10.07 -2.56
C LEU A 23 15.24 -8.67 -2.77
N GLY A 24 16.12 -8.23 -1.86
CA GLY A 24 16.64 -6.87 -1.82
C GLY A 24 15.54 -5.81 -1.59
N GLN A 25 15.92 -4.54 -1.65
CA GLN A 25 15.00 -3.42 -1.43
C GLN A 25 13.82 -3.41 -2.43
N ASN A 26 14.11 -3.58 -3.72
CA ASN A 26 13.10 -3.48 -4.78
C ASN A 26 12.10 -4.64 -4.76
N GLY A 27 12.57 -5.86 -4.47
CA GLY A 27 11.68 -7.02 -4.40
C GLY A 27 10.84 -7.01 -3.12
N PHE A 28 11.37 -6.52 -2.00
CA PHE A 28 10.58 -6.26 -0.79
C PHE A 28 9.43 -5.28 -1.06
N LEU A 29 9.74 -4.13 -1.67
CA LEU A 29 8.71 -3.12 -1.98
C LEU A 29 7.65 -3.67 -2.94
N PHE A 30 8.02 -4.52 -3.89
CA PHE A 30 7.06 -5.20 -4.77
C PHE A 30 6.07 -6.08 -3.99
N VAL A 31 6.58 -6.91 -3.08
CA VAL A 31 5.72 -7.78 -2.25
C VAL A 31 4.83 -6.96 -1.33
N VAL A 32 5.37 -5.90 -0.71
CA VAL A 32 4.58 -4.99 0.13
C VAL A 32 3.44 -4.35 -0.67
N ASN A 33 3.70 -3.86 -1.88
CA ASN A 33 2.64 -3.32 -2.75
C ASN A 33 1.53 -4.36 -3.00
N LEU A 34 1.89 -5.60 -3.36
CA LEU A 34 0.89 -6.64 -3.60
C LEU A 34 0.04 -6.96 -2.37
N VAL A 35 0.68 -7.06 -1.19
CA VAL A 35 -0.04 -7.33 0.06
C VAL A 35 -0.94 -6.16 0.43
N LEU A 36 -0.45 -4.92 0.31
CA LEU A 36 -1.21 -3.72 0.63
C LEU A 36 -2.37 -3.48 -0.33
N LEU A 37 -2.20 -3.69 -1.63
CA LEU A 37 -3.30 -3.63 -2.61
C LEU A 37 -4.36 -4.69 -2.31
N GLY A 38 -3.93 -5.91 -2.01
CA GLY A 38 -4.84 -7.00 -1.61
C GLY A 38 -5.62 -6.65 -0.35
N ALA A 39 -4.95 -6.15 0.68
CA ALA A 39 -5.58 -5.73 1.94
C ALA A 39 -6.52 -4.53 1.75
N GLY A 40 -6.09 -3.52 0.98
CA GLY A 40 -6.81 -2.27 0.69
C GLY A 40 -8.16 -2.49 0.02
N ASN A 41 -8.31 -3.60 -0.70
CA ASN A 41 -9.59 -3.98 -1.27
C ASN A 41 -10.62 -4.41 -0.19
N PHE A 42 -10.19 -4.99 0.94
CA PHE A 42 -11.10 -5.56 1.95
C PHE A 42 -11.26 -4.71 3.22
N MET A 43 -10.28 -3.88 3.53
CA MET A 43 -10.21 -3.14 4.80
C MET A 43 -9.99 -1.65 4.54
N ASP A 44 -10.47 -0.81 5.45
CA ASP A 44 -10.22 0.63 5.39
C ASP A 44 -8.73 0.97 5.65
N PRO A 45 -8.22 2.10 5.11
CA PRO A 45 -6.80 2.47 5.22
C PRO A 45 -6.30 2.54 6.67
N SER A 46 -7.12 3.06 7.58
CA SER A 46 -6.74 3.25 8.98
C SER A 46 -6.47 1.91 9.65
N SER A 47 -7.35 0.93 9.41
CA SER A 47 -7.19 -0.44 9.92
C SER A 47 -5.94 -1.12 9.36
N ILE A 48 -5.65 -0.93 8.07
CA ILE A 48 -4.48 -1.53 7.43
C ILE A 48 -3.19 -0.92 7.97
N ILE A 49 -3.10 0.40 8.04
CA ILE A 49 -1.91 1.09 8.57
C ILE A 49 -1.62 0.62 10.00
N LEU A 50 -2.65 0.51 10.84
CA LEU A 50 -2.52 0.09 12.24
C LEU A 50 -1.99 -1.34 12.40
N ILE A 51 -2.21 -2.22 11.42
CA ILE A 51 -1.78 -3.62 11.43
C ILE A 51 -0.47 -3.82 10.67
N MET A 52 -0.37 -3.30 9.44
CA MET A 52 0.68 -3.59 8.48
C MET A 52 1.90 -2.68 8.61
N ALA A 53 1.72 -1.41 8.99
CA ALA A 53 2.85 -0.52 9.19
C ALA A 53 3.86 -1.04 10.23
N PRO A 54 3.48 -1.49 11.45
CA PRO A 54 4.45 -2.01 12.40
C PRO A 54 5.13 -3.32 11.95
N ILE A 55 4.54 -4.03 10.96
CA ILE A 55 5.12 -5.25 10.37
C ILE A 55 6.18 -4.89 9.32
N PHE A 56 5.84 -4.02 8.37
CA PHE A 56 6.70 -3.74 7.24
C PHE A 56 7.73 -2.65 7.51
N PHE A 57 7.43 -1.70 8.40
CA PHE A 57 8.34 -0.60 8.72
C PHE A 57 9.74 -1.06 9.19
N PRO A 58 9.89 -1.96 10.18
CA PRO A 58 11.22 -2.39 10.61
C PRO A 58 12.01 -3.09 9.49
N ALA A 59 11.35 -3.91 8.66
CA ALA A 59 11.99 -4.54 7.50
C ALA A 59 12.42 -3.50 6.44
N ALA A 60 11.57 -2.51 6.16
CA ALA A 60 11.86 -1.43 5.23
C ALA A 60 13.08 -0.61 5.68
N MET A 61 13.18 -0.30 6.97
CA MET A 61 14.33 0.44 7.53
C MET A 61 15.62 -0.36 7.44
N GLN A 62 15.59 -1.67 7.72
CA GLN A 62 16.77 -2.55 7.57
C GLN A 62 17.26 -2.62 6.12
N LEU A 63 16.34 -2.52 5.16
CA LEU A 63 16.65 -2.50 3.72
C LEU A 63 17.06 -1.12 3.20
N GLY A 64 17.14 -0.09 4.07
CA GLY A 64 17.58 1.26 3.70
C GLY A 64 16.52 2.12 3.02
N VAL A 65 15.24 1.75 3.10
CA VAL A 65 14.14 2.56 2.56
C VAL A 65 13.98 3.81 3.42
N ASN A 66 13.78 4.98 2.80
CA ASN A 66 13.49 6.21 3.54
C ASN A 66 12.10 6.12 4.21
N PRO A 67 11.96 6.49 5.50
CA PRO A 67 10.68 6.35 6.24
C PRO A 67 9.55 7.21 5.67
N VAL A 68 9.85 8.40 5.16
CA VAL A 68 8.86 9.28 4.53
C VAL A 68 8.39 8.69 3.21
N HIS A 69 9.33 8.21 2.38
CA HIS A 69 9.00 7.51 1.15
C HIS A 69 8.11 6.29 1.42
N PHE A 70 8.45 5.50 2.43
CA PHE A 70 7.69 4.32 2.82
C PHE A 70 6.27 4.66 3.31
N GLY A 71 6.11 5.72 4.10
CA GLY A 71 4.80 6.22 4.51
C GLY A 71 3.93 6.64 3.33
N ILE A 72 4.50 7.42 2.40
CA ILE A 72 3.81 7.83 1.15
C ILE A 72 3.43 6.60 0.31
N LEU A 73 4.33 5.60 0.22
CA LEU A 73 4.05 4.38 -0.51
C LEU A 73 2.86 3.61 0.08
N ILE A 74 2.77 3.50 1.41
CA ILE A 74 1.61 2.89 2.06
C ILE A 74 0.33 3.68 1.72
N ASP A 75 0.36 5.00 1.85
CA ASP A 75 -0.79 5.88 1.60
C ASP A 75 -1.32 5.74 0.16
N VAL A 76 -0.42 5.81 -0.83
CA VAL A 76 -0.79 5.61 -2.24
C VAL A 76 -1.34 4.21 -2.48
N ASN A 77 -0.77 3.16 -1.87
CA ASN A 77 -1.34 1.80 -1.97
C ASN A 77 -2.78 1.73 -1.45
N MET A 78 -3.09 2.43 -0.35
CA MET A 78 -4.42 2.42 0.23
C MET A 78 -5.44 3.07 -0.70
N GLU A 79 -5.10 4.21 -1.30
CA GLU A 79 -5.96 4.89 -2.28
C GLU A 79 -6.24 4.03 -3.52
N VAL A 80 -5.22 3.33 -4.04
CA VAL A 80 -5.41 2.40 -5.16
C VAL A 80 -6.27 1.20 -4.73
N GLY A 81 -6.04 0.67 -3.53
CA GLY A 81 -6.80 -0.47 -2.98
C GLY A 81 -8.29 -0.19 -2.85
N LEU A 82 -8.66 1.02 -2.45
CA LEU A 82 -10.08 1.44 -2.33
C LEU A 82 -10.80 1.50 -3.68
N CYS A 83 -10.05 1.69 -4.77
CA CYS A 83 -10.57 1.78 -6.14
C CYS A 83 -10.40 0.48 -6.94
N HIS A 84 -9.77 -0.55 -6.35
CA HIS A 84 -9.49 -1.83 -6.99
C HIS A 84 -10.65 -2.83 -6.77
N PRO A 85 -11.15 -3.53 -7.80
CA PRO A 85 -12.09 -4.65 -7.62
C PRO A 85 -11.39 -5.86 -6.96
N PRO A 86 -12.09 -6.80 -6.28
CA PRO A 86 -13.52 -7.12 -6.36
C PRO A 86 -14.43 -6.35 -5.40
N VAL A 87 -13.88 -5.78 -4.34
CA VAL A 87 -14.66 -5.07 -3.32
C VAL A 87 -14.56 -3.58 -3.56
N GLY A 88 -13.37 -2.99 -3.35
CA GLY A 88 -13.08 -1.57 -3.57
C GLY A 88 -14.15 -0.68 -2.94
N LEU A 89 -14.02 -0.35 -1.66
CA LEU A 89 -15.07 0.36 -0.90
C LEU A 89 -15.59 1.60 -1.64
N ASN A 90 -14.73 2.33 -2.34
CA ASN A 90 -15.12 3.49 -3.15
C ASN A 90 -15.96 3.09 -4.37
N LEU A 91 -15.70 1.95 -4.99
CA LEU A 91 -16.54 1.39 -6.07
C LEU A 91 -17.93 1.02 -5.56
N TYR A 92 -18.06 0.46 -4.36
CA TYR A 92 -19.37 0.18 -3.76
C TYR A 92 -20.17 1.47 -3.51
N VAL A 93 -19.53 2.46 -2.91
CA VAL A 93 -20.18 3.76 -2.65
C VAL A 93 -20.56 4.44 -3.97
N ALA A 94 -19.67 4.46 -4.95
CA ALA A 94 -19.92 5.06 -6.25
C ALA A 94 -21.00 4.30 -7.06
N SER A 95 -21.12 2.98 -6.92
CA SER A 95 -22.23 2.20 -7.51
C SER A 95 -23.59 2.63 -6.94
N GLY A 96 -23.65 2.88 -5.63
CA GLY A 96 -24.85 3.40 -4.97
C GLY A 96 -25.30 4.78 -5.47
N ILE A 97 -24.36 5.65 -5.84
CA ILE A 97 -24.64 7.00 -6.35
C ILE A 97 -24.94 7.00 -7.86
N SER A 98 -24.14 6.28 -8.64
CA SER A 98 -24.25 6.24 -10.10
C SER A 98 -25.39 5.35 -10.62
N LYS A 99 -25.95 4.48 -9.76
CA LYS A 99 -26.94 3.45 -10.11
C LYS A 99 -26.47 2.43 -11.15
N LEU A 100 -25.17 2.44 -11.49
CA LEU A 100 -24.54 1.41 -12.31
C LEU A 100 -24.23 0.19 -11.46
N GLY A 101 -24.30 -1.00 -12.05
CA GLY A 101 -23.83 -2.21 -11.37
C GLY A 101 -22.33 -2.15 -11.09
N ILE A 102 -21.86 -2.82 -10.02
CA ILE A 102 -20.43 -2.89 -9.66
C ILE A 102 -19.58 -3.24 -10.90
N THR A 103 -19.98 -4.25 -11.67
CA THR A 103 -19.23 -4.69 -12.87
C THR A 103 -19.14 -3.62 -13.96
N GLU A 104 -20.20 -2.85 -14.17
CA GLU A 104 -20.23 -1.78 -15.19
C GLU A 104 -19.37 -0.60 -14.74
N LEU A 105 -19.48 -0.24 -13.46
CA LEU A 105 -18.66 0.80 -12.86
C LEU A 105 -17.18 0.43 -12.87
N THR A 106 -16.83 -0.82 -12.50
CA THR A 106 -15.45 -1.32 -12.56
C THR A 106 -14.87 -1.17 -13.96
N LYS A 107 -15.62 -1.52 -15.00
CA LYS A 107 -15.17 -1.33 -16.39
C LYS A 107 -14.98 0.15 -16.73
N ALA A 108 -15.86 1.02 -16.25
CA ALA A 108 -15.78 2.46 -16.48
C ALA A 108 -14.57 3.11 -15.77
N VAL A 109 -14.22 2.67 -14.56
CA VAL A 109 -13.08 3.21 -13.80
C VAL A 109 -11.74 2.56 -14.18
N MET A 110 -11.75 1.46 -14.94
CA MET A 110 -10.55 0.70 -15.26
C MET A 110 -9.42 1.53 -15.90
N PRO A 111 -9.67 2.49 -16.82
CA PRO A 111 -8.62 3.35 -17.36
C PRO A 111 -7.94 4.21 -16.29
N TRP A 112 -8.71 4.71 -15.33
CA TRP A 112 -8.21 5.51 -14.21
C TRP A 112 -7.43 4.65 -13.22
N LEU A 113 -7.96 3.48 -12.88
CA LEU A 113 -7.28 2.53 -12.01
C LEU A 113 -5.94 2.08 -12.61
N LEU A 114 -5.86 1.87 -13.93
CA LEU A 114 -4.59 1.56 -14.60
C LEU A 114 -3.58 2.72 -14.48
N THR A 115 -4.05 3.96 -14.60
CA THR A 115 -3.20 5.15 -14.41
C THR A 115 -2.67 5.23 -12.97
N MET A 116 -3.53 4.93 -11.98
CA MET A 116 -3.12 4.89 -10.57
C MET A 116 -2.11 3.77 -10.28
N ILE A 117 -2.28 2.59 -10.89
CA ILE A 117 -1.32 1.47 -10.75
C ILE A 117 0.03 1.85 -11.38
N VAL A 118 0.03 2.48 -12.55
CA VAL A 118 1.27 2.97 -13.18
C VAL A 118 1.96 3.99 -12.28
N PHE A 119 1.20 4.93 -11.72
CA PHE A 119 1.72 5.90 -10.76
C PHE A 119 2.31 5.23 -9.53
N LEU A 120 1.63 4.21 -8.98
CA LEU A 120 2.11 3.44 -7.84
C LEU A 120 3.46 2.76 -8.12
N VAL A 121 3.62 2.15 -9.29
CA VAL A 121 4.89 1.54 -9.72
C VAL A 121 5.99 2.59 -9.84
N ILE A 122 5.70 3.74 -10.47
CA ILE A 122 6.66 4.84 -10.60
C ILE A 122 7.11 5.33 -9.24
N VAL A 123 6.16 5.61 -8.33
CA VAL A 123 6.46 6.06 -6.97
C VAL A 123 7.32 5.02 -6.25
N THR A 124 6.97 3.74 -6.34
CA THR A 124 7.67 2.63 -5.67
C THR A 124 9.15 2.56 -6.03
N TYR A 125 9.50 2.72 -7.31
CA TYR A 125 10.88 2.57 -7.78
C TYR A 125 11.62 3.88 -7.95
N TRP A 126 10.92 5.02 -7.91
CA TRP A 126 11.51 6.34 -8.09
C TRP A 126 11.28 7.22 -6.84
N PRO A 127 12.00 6.96 -5.73
CA PRO A 127 11.78 7.65 -4.45
C PRO A 127 12.00 9.16 -4.52
N TRP A 128 12.82 9.66 -5.45
CA TRP A 128 13.01 11.09 -5.67
C TRP A 128 11.68 11.84 -5.86
N LEU A 129 10.71 11.29 -6.60
CA LEU A 129 9.40 11.92 -6.79
C LEU A 129 8.68 12.19 -5.47
N THR A 130 8.80 11.28 -4.52
CA THR A 130 8.18 11.43 -3.20
C THR A 130 8.98 12.28 -2.22
N LEU A 131 10.30 12.38 -2.40
CA LEU A 131 11.20 13.03 -1.45
C LEU A 131 11.47 14.49 -1.79
N VAL A 132 11.32 14.91 -3.06
CA VAL A 132 11.55 16.30 -3.50
C VAL A 132 10.70 17.31 -2.73
N VAL A 133 9.41 17.04 -2.57
CA VAL A 133 8.51 17.96 -1.88
C VAL A 133 8.83 18.05 -0.38
N PRO A 134 8.95 16.93 0.37
CA PRO A 134 9.43 16.96 1.76
C PRO A 134 10.78 17.65 1.93
N GLN A 135 11.73 17.42 1.02
CA GLN A 135 13.05 18.05 1.06
C GLN A 135 12.96 19.57 0.86
N ALA A 136 12.16 20.03 -0.12
CA ALA A 136 11.95 21.44 -0.38
C ALA A 136 11.25 22.17 0.79
N MET A 137 10.45 21.43 1.58
CA MET A 137 9.78 21.93 2.78
C MET A 137 10.62 21.84 4.06
N GLY A 138 11.83 21.26 4.00
CA GLY A 138 12.71 21.08 5.17
C GLY A 138 12.25 20.01 6.16
N MET A 139 11.52 18.99 5.69
CA MET A 139 10.93 17.92 6.50
C MET A 139 11.75 16.62 6.53
N LEU A 140 12.93 16.61 5.90
CA LEU A 140 13.90 15.50 5.85
C LEU A 140 15.22 15.92 6.52
#